data_AF-A0A2K9ER75-F1
#
_entry.id   AF-A0A2K9ER75-F1
#
_cell.length_a   1.000
_cell.length_b   1.000
_cell.length_c   1.000
_cell.angle_alpha   90.00
_cell.angle_beta   90.00
_cell.angle_gamma   90.00
#
_symmetry.space_group_name_H-M   'P 1'
#
loop_
_entity.id
_entity.type
_entity.pdbx_description
1 polymer ?
#
loop_
_entity_poly.entity_id
_entity_poly.type
_entity_poly.pdbx_seq_one_letter_code
_entity_poly.pdbx_strand_id
1 'polypeptide(L)'
;MYVSRRTALKAGAGAVLVAGGGGALLLGGSAAADGGASLRRTADDPSYVIGTGDWGARPPGGTVSLSSGTTTKIVVHHTAFPNTTDYSYEAAVFMARKIQDLHMDDNGWIDSGQHFTISRGGYVLEGRHQSLEALADGGHQVVSAHAVGENRRAIGIENDGHYVNDTPPAALVFSLQRLCVTIGTQYGFGADRIFGHWDFNDTQCPGALFYREFPALRRQVAQVLGQGPDEIPERTWPDTYTSSKGGTVEMAQRLLRAYGYELKADGAYGPETLEAVHTFQRTMGLPAAEDGTLDNATWEALTVPVSTGHSGEAVLAVQQMLVRKLHLAKATGKYNGPTTKAVAEMQELHGLPATGAMDVATWCATAGGIVREEFMTA
;
A
#
# COMPACT_ATOMS: atom_id res chain seq x y z
N MET A 1 9.34 22.60 -1.46
CA MET A 1 10.39 22.69 -2.49
C MET A 1 10.96 21.29 -2.66
N TYR A 2 10.52 20.57 -3.70
CA TYR A 2 10.76 19.14 -3.89
C TYR A 2 12.09 18.96 -4.65
N VAL A 3 13.13 18.44 -4.00
CA VAL A 3 14.40 18.19 -4.69
C VAL A 3 14.37 16.79 -5.28
N SER A 4 14.04 16.72 -6.56
CA SER A 4 14.38 15.57 -7.41
C SER A 4 15.90 15.44 -7.49
N ARG A 5 16.46 14.31 -7.08
CA ARG A 5 17.85 13.96 -7.38
C ARG A 5 17.90 12.72 -8.27
N ARG A 6 17.75 12.97 -9.57
CA ARG A 6 18.41 12.16 -10.60
C ARG A 6 19.90 12.52 -10.60
N THR A 7 20.75 11.68 -10.03
CA THR A 7 22.13 11.48 -10.53
C THR A 7 22.68 10.17 -9.99
N ALA A 8 22.77 9.14 -10.83
CA ALA A 8 23.77 8.08 -10.67
C ALA A 8 24.27 7.74 -12.08
N LEU A 9 25.55 8.06 -12.32
CA LEU A 9 26.24 7.78 -13.56
C LEU A 9 26.40 6.27 -13.77
N LYS A 10 26.29 5.89 -15.03
CA LYS A 10 26.68 4.58 -15.60
C LYS A 10 28.17 4.32 -15.37
N ALA A 11 28.53 3.11 -14.95
CA ALA A 11 29.54 2.26 -15.59
C ALA A 11 29.71 0.95 -14.80
N GLY A 12 29.64 -0.19 -15.50
CA GLY A 12 29.87 -1.52 -14.92
C GLY A 12 28.95 -2.58 -15.52
N ALA A 13 29.10 -2.85 -16.82
CA ALA A 13 28.45 -4.00 -17.46
C ALA A 13 29.09 -5.29 -16.95
N GLY A 14 28.46 -5.94 -15.98
CA GLY A 14 28.68 -7.33 -15.62
C GLY A 14 27.40 -8.09 -15.93
N ALA A 15 27.42 -8.94 -16.95
CA ALA A 15 26.30 -9.81 -17.28
C ALA A 15 26.10 -10.81 -16.13
N VAL A 16 25.10 -10.57 -15.27
CA VAL A 16 24.60 -11.58 -14.35
C VAL A 16 23.53 -12.36 -15.09
N LEU A 17 23.88 -13.62 -15.42
CA LEU A 17 22.92 -14.65 -15.78
C LEU A 17 21.91 -14.79 -14.65
N VAL A 18 20.69 -14.27 -14.84
CA VAL A 18 19.55 -14.63 -14.01
C VAL A 18 19.18 -16.06 -14.39
N ALA A 19 19.73 -17.03 -13.67
CA ALA A 19 19.22 -18.39 -13.69
C ALA A 19 17.81 -18.34 -13.08
N GLY A 20 16.80 -18.51 -13.93
CA GLY A 20 15.43 -18.73 -13.52
C GLY A 20 15.36 -19.98 -12.65
N GLY A 21 15.25 -19.77 -11.34
CA GLY A 21 14.87 -20.79 -10.37
C GLY A 21 13.52 -20.40 -9.81
N GLY A 22 12.45 -20.80 -10.49
CA GLY A 22 11.12 -20.87 -9.91
C GLY A 22 11.12 -21.93 -8.82
N GLY A 23 11.63 -21.56 -7.64
CA GLY A 23 11.45 -22.33 -6.42
C GLY A 23 10.17 -21.84 -5.76
N ALA A 24 9.02 -22.34 -6.20
CA ALA A 24 7.89 -22.42 -5.29
C ALA A 24 8.36 -23.29 -4.12
N LEU A 25 8.72 -22.67 -2.99
CA LEU A 25 8.81 -23.39 -1.74
C LEU A 25 7.39 -23.88 -1.47
N LEU A 26 7.12 -25.14 -1.81
CA LEU A 26 6.03 -25.90 -1.22
C LEU A 26 6.35 -25.97 0.28
N LEU A 27 5.95 -24.95 1.03
CA LEU A 27 5.78 -25.08 2.47
C LEU A 27 4.74 -26.17 2.64
N GLY A 28 5.21 -27.38 2.95
CA GLY A 28 4.35 -28.51 3.24
C GLY A 28 3.28 -28.09 4.24
N GLY A 29 2.05 -28.57 4.05
CA GLY A 29 0.86 -28.08 4.78
C GLY A 29 0.98 -28.11 6.31
N SER A 30 1.93 -28.84 6.88
CA SER A 30 2.29 -28.80 8.30
C SER A 30 2.98 -27.51 8.74
N ALA A 31 3.95 -26.97 7.99
CA ALA A 31 4.67 -25.75 8.38
C ALA A 31 3.81 -24.48 8.25
N ALA A 32 2.94 -24.43 7.25
CA ALA A 32 1.96 -23.35 7.08
C ALA A 32 0.87 -23.41 8.18
N ALA A 33 0.42 -24.61 8.57
CA ALA A 33 -0.53 -24.78 9.66
C ALA A 33 0.07 -24.40 11.03
N ASP A 34 1.32 -24.79 11.29
CA ASP A 34 2.05 -24.43 12.53
C ASP A 34 2.32 -22.92 12.61
N GLY A 35 2.65 -22.28 11.48
CA GLY A 35 2.80 -20.83 11.36
C GLY A 35 1.51 -20.08 11.66
N GLY A 36 0.38 -20.48 11.06
CA GLY A 36 -0.94 -19.87 11.31
C GLY A 36 -1.44 -20.05 12.75
N ALA A 37 -1.21 -21.21 13.36
CA ALA A 37 -1.55 -21.46 14.76
C ALA A 37 -0.69 -20.63 15.73
N SER A 38 0.60 -20.45 15.43
CA SER A 38 1.49 -19.55 16.17
C SER A 38 1.03 -18.09 16.04
N LEU A 39 0.70 -17.65 14.82
CA LEU A 39 0.26 -16.31 14.53
C LEU A 39 -1.04 -15.96 15.28
N ARG A 40 -2.03 -16.85 15.23
CA ARG A 40 -3.31 -16.68 15.94
C ARG A 40 -3.11 -16.51 17.44
N ARG A 41 -2.34 -17.40 18.09
CA ARG A 41 -2.10 -17.35 19.55
C ARG A 41 -1.36 -16.10 20.00
N THR A 42 -0.61 -15.46 19.11
CA THR A 42 0.29 -14.37 19.47
C THR A 42 -0.25 -13.01 19.07
N ALA A 43 -1.28 -12.93 18.22
CA ALA A 43 -1.84 -11.67 17.72
C ALA A 43 -2.95 -11.07 18.61
N ASP A 44 -3.57 -11.84 19.51
CA ASP A 44 -4.68 -11.37 20.34
C ASP A 44 -4.26 -10.37 21.45
N ASP A 45 -2.95 -10.25 21.72
CA ASP A 45 -2.38 -9.37 22.74
C ASP A 45 -1.22 -8.55 22.15
N PRO A 46 -1.30 -7.21 22.14
CA PRO A 46 -0.22 -6.35 21.64
C PRO A 46 0.99 -6.22 22.58
N SER A 47 1.09 -6.99 23.67
CA SER A 47 2.20 -6.92 24.65
C SER A 47 3.61 -7.18 24.09
N TYR A 48 3.71 -7.72 22.86
CA TYR A 48 4.96 -7.87 22.13
C TYR A 48 5.48 -6.58 21.47
N VAL A 49 4.65 -5.55 21.39
CA VAL A 49 5.04 -4.24 20.88
C VAL A 49 5.84 -3.50 21.94
N ILE A 50 7.06 -3.10 21.60
CA ILE A 50 7.93 -2.34 22.49
C ILE A 50 7.44 -0.89 22.49
N GLY A 51 6.92 -0.42 23.62
CA GLY A 51 6.37 0.93 23.75
C GLY A 51 7.45 2.01 23.67
N THR A 52 7.04 3.24 23.37
CA THR A 52 7.92 4.43 23.31
C THR A 52 8.74 4.64 24.59
N GLY A 53 8.16 4.33 25.76
CA GLY A 53 8.89 4.34 27.03
C GLY A 53 10.00 3.28 27.11
N ASP A 54 9.75 2.07 26.59
CA ASP A 54 10.64 0.91 26.74
C ASP A 54 11.89 1.00 25.86
N TRP A 55 11.75 1.47 24.61
CA TRP A 55 12.89 1.68 23.73
C TRP A 55 13.59 3.04 23.96
N GLY A 56 13.02 3.88 24.81
CA GLY A 56 13.57 5.19 25.19
C GLY A 56 13.42 6.23 24.07
N ALA A 57 12.20 6.38 23.57
CA ALA A 57 11.82 7.46 22.67
C ALA A 57 12.05 8.82 23.30
N ARG A 58 12.45 9.80 22.47
CA ARG A 58 12.46 11.18 22.94
C ARG A 58 11.00 11.69 23.02
N PRO A 59 10.66 12.60 23.95
CA PRO A 59 9.31 13.13 24.06
C PRO A 59 8.83 13.78 22.75
N PRO A 60 7.52 13.72 22.43
CA PRO A 60 7.00 14.39 21.25
C PRO A 60 7.16 15.91 21.38
N GLY A 61 7.45 16.58 20.26
CA GLY A 61 7.60 18.03 20.15
C GLY A 61 6.29 18.81 20.26
N GLY A 62 5.16 18.15 20.48
CA GLY A 62 3.84 18.76 20.61
C GLY A 62 2.77 17.74 21.00
N THR A 63 1.52 18.20 21.12
CA THR A 63 0.38 17.35 21.49
C THR A 63 0.10 16.30 20.44
N VAL A 64 0.01 15.05 20.87
CA VAL A 64 -0.49 13.94 20.04
C VAL A 64 -2.01 14.05 19.91
N SER A 65 -2.51 14.02 18.67
CA SER A 65 -3.93 14.10 18.37
C SER A 65 -4.50 12.73 18.05
N LEU A 66 -5.74 12.46 18.46
CA LEU A 66 -6.47 11.25 18.16
C LEU A 66 -7.55 11.51 17.09
N SER A 67 -7.87 10.51 16.28
CA SER A 67 -8.98 10.57 15.33
C SER A 67 -10.33 10.52 16.06
N SER A 68 -11.37 11.07 15.44
CA SER A 68 -12.75 11.04 15.98
C SER A 68 -13.45 9.69 15.79
N GLY A 69 -12.83 8.73 15.12
CA GLY A 69 -13.38 7.41 14.84
C GLY A 69 -12.26 6.38 14.64
N THR A 70 -12.65 5.14 14.38
CA THR A 70 -11.71 4.02 14.22
C THR A 70 -10.97 4.09 12.89
N THR A 71 -9.86 3.36 12.83
CA THR A 71 -9.13 3.14 11.58
C THR A 71 -9.81 2.05 10.76
N THR A 72 -9.66 2.08 9.43
CA THR A 72 -10.33 1.11 8.54
C THR A 72 -9.37 0.35 7.65
N LYS A 73 -8.06 0.62 7.77
CA LYS A 73 -7.03 0.01 6.94
C LYS A 73 -5.64 0.10 7.53
N ILE A 74 -4.72 -0.63 6.90
CA ILE A 74 -3.28 -0.58 7.13
C ILE A 74 -2.59 -0.06 5.87
N VAL A 75 -1.58 0.80 6.05
CA VAL A 75 -0.64 1.18 4.99
C VAL A 75 0.75 0.72 5.38
N VAL A 76 1.29 -0.22 4.59
CA VAL A 76 2.61 -0.80 4.77
C VAL A 76 3.65 0.06 4.06
N HIS A 77 4.73 0.36 4.76
CA HIS A 77 5.86 1.16 4.29
C HIS A 77 7.17 0.40 4.42
N HIS A 78 8.20 0.88 3.73
CA HIS A 78 9.60 0.58 4.05
C HIS A 78 10.33 1.84 4.51
N THR A 79 11.38 1.73 5.33
CA THR A 79 12.15 2.90 5.78
C THR A 79 12.97 3.56 4.68
N ALA A 80 13.23 2.82 3.59
CA ALA A 80 14.21 3.16 2.54
C ALA A 80 15.64 3.35 3.06
N PHE A 81 15.94 2.96 4.30
CA PHE A 81 17.30 2.89 4.80
C PHE A 81 18.03 1.65 4.24
N PRO A 82 19.38 1.69 4.15
CA PRO A 82 20.15 0.54 3.71
C PRO A 82 19.89 -0.71 4.55
N ASN A 83 19.73 -1.85 3.88
CA ASN A 83 19.55 -3.13 4.53
C ASN A 83 20.80 -3.53 5.34
N THR A 84 20.59 -4.01 6.56
CA THR A 84 21.64 -4.55 7.44
C THR A 84 21.45 -6.04 7.67
N THR A 85 22.49 -6.70 8.21
CA THR A 85 22.44 -8.09 8.70
C THR A 85 22.50 -8.15 10.23
N ASP A 86 22.40 -6.99 10.90
CA ASP A 86 22.27 -6.92 12.35
C ASP A 86 20.78 -6.98 12.70
N TYR A 87 20.37 -8.13 13.23
CA TYR A 87 18.99 -8.44 13.56
C TYR A 87 18.71 -8.31 15.06
N SER A 88 19.61 -7.67 15.80
CA SER A 88 19.52 -7.52 17.26
C SER A 88 18.40 -6.56 17.69
N TYR A 89 18.03 -6.67 18.97
CA TYR A 89 17.15 -5.69 19.63
C TYR A 89 17.77 -4.29 19.59
N GLU A 90 19.09 -4.19 19.80
CA GLU A 90 19.84 -2.93 19.79
C GLU A 90 19.76 -2.25 18.42
N ALA A 91 19.89 -3.02 17.32
CA ALA A 91 19.70 -2.51 15.97
C ALA A 91 18.26 -2.01 15.73
N ALA A 92 17.26 -2.69 16.28
CA ALA A 92 15.86 -2.28 16.20
C ALA A 92 15.62 -0.93 16.90
N VAL A 93 16.11 -0.77 18.13
CA VAL A 93 16.01 0.49 18.89
C VAL A 93 16.81 1.60 18.21
N PHE A 94 18.00 1.30 17.71
CA PHE A 94 18.80 2.25 16.95
C PHE A 94 18.03 2.78 15.73
N MET A 95 17.37 1.89 14.98
CA MET A 95 16.60 2.29 13.82
C MET A 95 15.38 3.14 14.19
N ALA A 96 14.64 2.77 15.24
CA ALA A 96 13.50 3.55 15.73
C ALA A 96 13.91 4.99 16.11
N ARG A 97 15.03 5.15 16.82
CA ARG A 97 15.61 6.47 17.14
C ARG A 97 15.97 7.25 15.89
N LYS A 98 16.66 6.61 14.94
CA LYS A 98 17.05 7.24 13.69
C LYS A 98 15.85 7.74 12.88
N ILE A 99 14.77 6.97 12.83
CA ILE A 99 13.52 7.39 12.18
C ILE A 99 12.89 8.57 12.93
N GLN A 100 12.82 8.50 14.27
CA GLN A 100 12.26 9.57 15.09
C GLN A 100 13.05 10.88 14.93
N ASP A 101 14.38 10.82 14.96
CA ASP A 101 15.26 11.98 14.79
C ASP A 101 15.07 12.60 13.40
N LEU A 102 15.09 11.80 12.32
CA LEU A 102 14.81 12.28 10.97
C LEU A 102 13.45 13.00 10.90
N HIS A 103 12.40 12.39 11.45
CA HIS A 103 11.06 12.93 11.38
C HIS A 103 10.87 14.23 12.19
N MET A 104 11.51 14.32 13.34
CA MET A 104 11.35 15.50 14.19
C MET A 104 12.33 16.62 13.85
N ASP A 105 13.59 16.30 13.53
CA ASP A 105 14.64 17.30 13.29
C ASP A 105 14.61 17.82 11.84
N ASP A 106 14.41 16.94 10.86
CA ASP A 106 14.46 17.31 9.44
C ASP A 106 13.08 17.59 8.86
N ASN A 107 12.06 16.78 9.20
CA ASN A 107 10.70 17.00 8.68
C ASN A 107 9.87 17.97 9.54
N GLY A 108 10.32 18.29 10.77
CA GLY A 108 9.62 19.18 11.69
C GLY A 108 8.32 18.60 12.25
N TRP A 109 8.16 17.28 12.22
CA TRP A 109 6.99 16.62 12.82
C TRP A 109 7.12 16.57 14.33
N ILE A 110 6.00 16.41 15.02
CA ILE A 110 6.02 16.32 16.49
C ILE A 110 6.63 15.01 16.98
N ASP A 111 6.72 13.99 16.12
CA ASP A 111 7.17 12.63 16.46
C ASP A 111 7.41 11.83 15.17
N SER A 112 7.70 10.53 15.29
CA SER A 112 7.67 9.59 14.17
C SER A 112 6.36 9.69 13.36
N GLY A 113 6.45 9.60 12.04
CA GLY A 113 5.31 9.73 11.15
C GLY A 113 4.34 8.54 11.17
N GLN A 114 4.86 7.34 11.41
CA GLN A 114 4.15 6.06 11.45
C GLN A 114 3.69 5.69 12.86
N HIS A 115 2.72 4.78 12.96
CA HIS A 115 2.26 4.26 14.24
C HIS A 115 3.22 3.21 14.81
N PHE A 116 3.69 2.31 13.96
CA PHE A 116 4.54 1.19 14.36
C PHE A 116 5.72 1.03 13.39
N THR A 117 6.84 0.56 13.91
CA THR A 117 8.03 0.18 13.14
C THR A 117 8.30 -1.29 13.36
N ILE A 118 8.63 -2.05 12.31
CA ILE A 118 9.09 -3.43 12.41
C ILE A 118 10.54 -3.49 11.95
N SER A 119 11.44 -3.92 12.82
CA SER A 119 12.84 -4.07 12.47
C SER A 119 13.08 -5.29 11.58
N ARG A 120 14.24 -5.33 10.92
CA ARG A 120 14.67 -6.49 10.14
C ARG A 120 14.76 -7.79 10.97
N GLY A 121 14.98 -7.67 12.28
CA GLY A 121 14.96 -8.81 13.23
C GLY A 121 13.57 -9.24 13.69
N GLY A 122 12.51 -8.55 13.27
CA GLY A 122 11.13 -8.85 13.65
C GLY A 122 10.67 -8.20 14.97
N TYR A 123 11.44 -7.27 15.54
CA TYR A 123 10.97 -6.51 16.70
C TYR A 123 9.96 -5.46 16.26
N VAL A 124 8.82 -5.40 16.94
CA VAL A 124 7.77 -4.40 16.68
C VAL A 124 7.89 -3.31 17.74
N LEU A 125 8.01 -2.06 17.30
CA LEU A 125 8.19 -0.90 18.16
C LEU A 125 7.08 0.10 17.90
N GLU A 126 6.53 0.69 18.95
CA GLU A 126 5.68 1.87 18.85
C GLU A 126 6.52 3.02 18.25
N GLY A 127 6.05 3.60 17.15
CA GLY A 127 6.68 4.73 16.48
C GLY A 127 6.20 6.05 17.07
N ARG A 128 4.96 6.42 16.75
CA ARG A 128 4.33 7.64 17.26
C ARG A 128 3.69 7.37 18.63
N HIS A 129 3.97 8.22 19.61
CA HIS A 129 3.46 8.09 20.96
C HIS A 129 1.94 7.92 21.00
N GLN A 130 1.46 7.12 21.95
CA GLN A 130 0.06 6.75 22.18
C GLN A 130 -0.55 5.82 21.11
N SER A 131 0.22 5.35 20.13
CA SER A 131 -0.29 4.41 19.11
C SER A 131 -0.55 3.04 19.71
N LEU A 132 0.28 2.57 20.65
CA LEU A 132 0.08 1.28 21.32
C LEU A 132 -1.14 1.33 22.25
N GLU A 133 -1.30 2.42 22.99
CA GLU A 133 -2.47 2.68 23.84
C GLU A 133 -3.76 2.74 23.00
N ALA A 134 -3.76 3.52 21.92
CA ALA A 134 -4.91 3.64 21.02
C ALA A 134 -5.26 2.32 20.32
N LEU A 135 -4.25 1.51 19.96
CA LEU A 135 -4.47 0.15 19.47
C LEU A 135 -5.16 -0.68 20.54
N ALA A 136 -4.63 -0.75 21.77
CA ALA A 136 -5.23 -1.54 22.84
C ALA A 136 -6.69 -1.13 23.17
N ASP A 137 -7.03 0.16 23.03
CA ASP A 137 -8.39 0.66 23.17
C ASP A 137 -9.30 0.25 21.99
N GLY A 138 -8.83 0.40 20.75
CA GLY A 138 -9.58 0.05 19.53
C GLY A 138 -10.68 1.04 19.12
N GLY A 139 -10.99 2.07 19.93
CA GLY A 139 -12.02 3.06 19.61
C GLY A 139 -11.56 4.18 18.68
N HIS A 140 -10.24 4.35 18.53
CA HIS A 140 -9.63 5.45 17.79
C HIS A 140 -8.17 5.12 17.40
N GLN A 141 -7.55 5.97 16.58
CA GLN A 141 -6.11 5.91 16.29
C GLN A 141 -5.45 7.26 16.53
N VAL A 142 -4.13 7.27 16.60
CA VAL A 142 -3.35 8.49 16.54
C VAL A 142 -3.43 9.10 15.14
N VAL A 143 -3.53 10.42 15.02
CA VAL A 143 -3.39 11.10 13.73
C VAL A 143 -1.91 11.14 13.36
N SER A 144 -1.59 10.46 12.26
CA SER A 144 -0.22 10.18 11.85
C SER A 144 0.33 11.20 10.82
N ALA A 145 1.50 10.92 10.24
CA ALA A 145 2.09 11.71 9.15
C ALA A 145 2.68 10.85 8.01
N HIS A 146 2.39 9.54 7.97
CA HIS A 146 3.04 8.59 7.07
C HIS A 146 2.52 8.59 5.63
N ALA A 147 1.26 8.96 5.38
CA ALA A 147 0.66 8.92 4.04
C ALA A 147 -0.38 10.03 3.89
N VAL A 148 -0.12 10.97 2.96
CA VAL A 148 -0.99 12.13 2.75
C VAL A 148 -2.36 11.68 2.27
N GLY A 149 -3.41 12.12 2.96
CA GLY A 149 -4.80 11.69 2.76
C GLY A 149 -5.22 10.60 3.74
N GLU A 150 -4.31 9.71 4.14
CA GLU A 150 -4.64 8.52 4.92
C GLU A 150 -4.35 8.65 6.43
N ASN A 151 -3.64 9.70 6.85
CA ASN A 151 -3.18 9.92 8.23
C ASN A 151 -4.26 9.93 9.32
N ARG A 152 -5.55 9.99 8.96
CA ARG A 152 -6.69 9.96 9.90
C ARG A 152 -7.54 8.70 9.79
N ARG A 153 -7.22 7.79 8.86
CA ARG A 153 -8.03 6.59 8.55
C ARG A 153 -7.23 5.31 8.33
N ALA A 154 -5.90 5.35 8.49
CA ALA A 154 -5.03 4.21 8.27
C ALA A 154 -3.91 4.09 9.30
N ILE A 155 -3.63 2.86 9.74
CA ILE A 155 -2.44 2.55 10.53
C ILE A 155 -1.24 2.37 9.61
N GLY A 156 -0.31 3.31 9.63
CA GLY A 156 1.01 3.18 9.00
C GLY A 156 1.97 2.27 9.78
N ILE A 157 2.55 1.29 9.08
CA ILE A 157 3.57 0.35 9.59
C ILE A 157 4.85 0.51 8.77
N GLU A 158 5.91 0.98 9.40
CA GLU A 158 7.22 1.17 8.77
C GLU A 158 8.10 -0.06 8.91
N ASN A 159 8.45 -0.71 7.81
CA ASN A 159 9.28 -1.91 7.82
C ASN A 159 10.73 -1.53 7.51
N ASP A 160 11.64 -1.79 8.45
CA ASP A 160 13.04 -1.41 8.32
C ASP A 160 13.69 -2.05 7.09
N GLY A 161 14.17 -1.23 6.16
CA GLY A 161 14.94 -1.64 5.00
C GLY A 161 14.55 -0.90 3.71
N HIS A 162 15.22 -1.27 2.63
CA HIS A 162 14.94 -0.80 1.29
C HIS A 162 14.64 -1.99 0.38
N TYR A 163 13.39 -2.07 -0.10
CA TYR A 163 12.85 -3.28 -0.75
C TYR A 163 12.42 -3.07 -2.20
N VAL A 164 13.02 -2.09 -2.90
CA VAL A 164 12.81 -1.97 -4.35
C VAL A 164 13.40 -3.17 -5.08
N ASN A 165 14.59 -3.64 -4.65
CA ASN A 165 15.33 -4.72 -5.28
C ASN A 165 15.72 -5.86 -4.32
N ASP A 166 15.32 -5.77 -3.05
CA ASP A 166 15.56 -6.78 -2.01
C ASP A 166 14.23 -7.20 -1.38
N THR A 167 14.16 -8.39 -0.79
CA THR A 167 12.99 -8.85 -0.01
C THR A 167 13.22 -8.67 1.50
N PRO A 168 12.16 -8.44 2.29
CA PRO A 168 12.26 -8.42 3.74
C PRO A 168 12.70 -9.78 4.33
N PRO A 169 13.39 -9.80 5.48
CA PRO A 169 13.67 -11.03 6.21
C PRO A 169 12.38 -11.68 6.73
N ALA A 170 12.37 -13.01 6.82
CA ALA A 170 11.19 -13.78 7.27
C ALA A 170 10.68 -13.36 8.67
N ALA A 171 11.58 -12.99 9.58
CA ALA A 171 11.21 -12.51 10.92
C ALA A 171 10.41 -11.21 10.87
N LEU A 172 10.79 -10.27 9.99
CA LEU A 172 10.04 -9.03 9.76
C LEU A 172 8.67 -9.35 9.16
N VAL A 173 8.60 -10.19 8.13
CA VAL A 173 7.33 -10.58 7.49
C VAL A 173 6.37 -11.24 8.48
N PHE A 174 6.88 -12.14 9.33
CA PHE A 174 6.09 -12.77 10.39
C PHE A 174 5.52 -11.73 11.37
N SER A 175 6.33 -10.78 11.82
CA SER A 175 5.87 -9.71 12.71
C SER A 175 4.89 -8.75 12.04
N LEU A 176 5.04 -8.50 10.73
CA LEU A 176 4.05 -7.73 9.97
C LEU A 176 2.71 -8.46 9.91
N GLN A 177 2.71 -9.76 9.61
CA GLN A 177 1.49 -10.57 9.64
C GLN A 177 0.82 -10.51 11.01
N ARG A 178 1.61 -10.64 12.09
CA ARG A 178 1.12 -10.64 13.47
C ARG A 178 0.46 -9.31 13.82
N LEU A 179 1.12 -8.22 13.46
CA LEU A 179 0.62 -6.87 13.69
C LEU A 179 -0.62 -6.58 12.84
N CYS A 180 -0.66 -7.01 11.58
CA CYS A 180 -1.84 -6.89 10.73
C CYS A 180 -3.06 -7.62 11.30
N VAL A 181 -2.88 -8.86 11.81
CA VAL A 181 -3.95 -9.60 12.50
C VAL A 181 -4.38 -8.86 13.76
N THR A 182 -3.43 -8.39 14.59
CA THR A 182 -3.72 -7.65 15.83
C THR A 182 -4.60 -6.43 15.54
N ILE A 183 -4.18 -5.61 14.57
CA ILE A 183 -4.91 -4.39 14.17
C ILE A 183 -6.27 -4.75 13.56
N GLY A 184 -6.33 -5.73 12.65
CA GLY A 184 -7.57 -6.14 11.99
C GLY A 184 -8.63 -6.65 12.97
N THR A 185 -8.21 -7.49 13.93
CA THR A 185 -9.08 -7.97 15.02
C THR A 185 -9.60 -6.81 15.87
N GLN A 186 -8.70 -5.91 16.27
CA GLN A 186 -9.01 -4.85 17.22
C GLN A 186 -9.92 -3.76 16.65
N TYR A 187 -9.74 -3.42 15.36
CA TYR A 187 -10.53 -2.39 14.68
C TYR A 187 -11.65 -2.95 13.80
N GLY A 188 -11.76 -4.28 13.68
CA GLY A 188 -12.87 -4.95 13.01
C GLY A 188 -12.85 -4.86 11.48
N PHE A 189 -11.68 -5.02 10.85
CA PHE A 189 -11.56 -5.08 9.38
C PHE A 189 -10.69 -6.25 8.90
N GLY A 190 -10.94 -6.69 7.67
CA GLY A 190 -10.30 -7.85 7.04
C GLY A 190 -9.00 -7.55 6.29
N ALA A 191 -8.41 -8.60 5.73
CA ALA A 191 -7.16 -8.53 4.97
C ALA A 191 -7.30 -7.77 3.64
N ASP A 192 -8.52 -7.57 3.16
CA ASP A 192 -8.87 -6.70 2.03
C ASP A 192 -8.67 -5.21 2.31
N ARG A 193 -8.13 -4.86 3.50
CA ARG A 193 -7.81 -3.48 3.90
C ARG A 193 -6.32 -3.29 4.22
N ILE A 194 -5.43 -4.09 3.64
CA ILE A 194 -3.98 -3.98 3.80
C ILE A 194 -3.36 -3.47 2.50
N PHE A 195 -2.90 -2.23 2.48
CA PHE A 195 -2.40 -1.51 1.31
C PHE A 195 -0.91 -1.14 1.44
N GLY A 196 -0.29 -0.72 0.34
CA GLY A 196 1.04 -0.14 0.31
C GLY A 196 0.98 1.38 0.16
N HIS A 197 2.05 2.09 0.55
CA HIS A 197 2.08 3.55 0.44
C HIS A 197 1.86 4.06 -1.01
N TRP A 198 2.44 3.37 -2.00
CA TRP A 198 2.29 3.73 -3.41
C TRP A 198 0.85 3.58 -3.96
N ASP A 199 -0.08 3.02 -3.18
CA ASP A 199 -1.49 2.90 -3.57
C ASP A 199 -2.24 4.22 -3.36
N PHE A 200 -1.68 5.11 -2.55
CA PHE A 200 -2.25 6.42 -2.21
C PHE A 200 -1.37 7.60 -2.60
N ASN A 201 -0.04 7.44 -2.62
CA ASN A 201 0.88 8.54 -2.89
C ASN A 201 1.92 8.18 -3.98
N ASP A 202 2.50 9.20 -4.62
CA ASP A 202 3.52 9.02 -5.67
C ASP A 202 4.88 8.71 -5.03
N THR A 203 5.14 7.42 -4.79
CA THR A 203 6.33 6.91 -4.12
C THR A 203 6.69 5.51 -4.60
N GLN A 204 7.94 5.09 -4.39
CA GLN A 204 8.37 3.70 -4.60
C GLN A 204 8.11 2.81 -3.37
N CYS A 205 7.74 3.39 -2.23
CA CYS A 205 7.43 2.70 -0.99
C CYS A 205 6.14 1.86 -1.12
N PRO A 206 6.09 0.59 -0.70
CA PRO A 206 7.04 -0.13 0.18
C PRO A 206 8.19 -0.84 -0.55
N GLY A 207 8.35 -0.61 -1.86
CA GLY A 207 9.33 -1.27 -2.71
C GLY A 207 8.70 -2.40 -3.51
N ALA A 208 9.07 -2.49 -4.79
CA ALA A 208 8.45 -3.44 -5.71
C ALA A 208 8.58 -4.90 -5.28
N LEU A 209 9.73 -5.32 -4.71
CA LEU A 209 9.90 -6.70 -4.24
C LEU A 209 9.08 -7.00 -2.98
N PHE A 210 8.98 -6.05 -2.05
CA PHE A 210 8.12 -6.25 -0.88
C PHE A 210 6.63 -6.24 -1.26
N TYR A 211 6.23 -5.36 -2.18
CA TYR A 211 4.85 -5.34 -2.65
C TYR A 211 4.44 -6.65 -3.35
N ARG A 212 5.36 -7.36 -4.02
CA ARG A 212 5.09 -8.71 -4.58
C ARG A 212 4.62 -9.71 -3.53
N GLU A 213 4.96 -9.51 -2.25
CA GLU A 213 4.59 -10.42 -1.16
C GLU A 213 3.18 -10.15 -0.62
N PHE A 214 2.53 -9.07 -1.05
CA PHE A 214 1.25 -8.63 -0.47
C PHE A 214 0.10 -9.62 -0.65
N PRO A 215 -0.08 -10.28 -1.82
CA PRO A 215 -1.09 -11.33 -1.94
C PRO A 215 -0.89 -12.46 -0.91
N ALA A 216 0.36 -12.89 -0.70
CA ALA A 216 0.68 -13.93 0.29
C ALA A 216 0.48 -13.45 1.74
N LEU A 217 0.85 -12.21 2.04
CA LEU A 217 0.58 -11.55 3.33
C LEU A 217 -0.92 -11.51 3.61
N ARG A 218 -1.72 -11.00 2.67
CA ARG A 218 -3.18 -10.87 2.80
C ARG A 218 -3.85 -12.22 2.99
N ARG A 219 -3.45 -13.25 2.23
CA ARG A 219 -3.95 -14.62 2.40
C ARG A 219 -3.71 -15.16 3.81
N GLN A 220 -2.49 -15.00 4.33
CA GLN A 220 -2.14 -15.48 5.66
C GLN A 220 -2.89 -14.73 6.76
N VAL A 221 -3.05 -13.41 6.62
CA VAL A 221 -3.85 -12.60 7.56
C VAL A 221 -5.33 -13.01 7.50
N ALA A 222 -5.92 -13.14 6.31
CA ALA A 222 -7.31 -13.59 6.12
C ALA A 222 -7.56 -14.94 6.79
N GLN A 223 -6.64 -15.90 6.58
CA GLN A 223 -6.73 -17.22 7.19
C GLN A 223 -6.78 -17.15 8.73
N VAL A 224 -5.97 -16.30 9.36
CA VAL A 224 -5.92 -16.19 10.83
C VAL A 224 -7.12 -15.44 11.39
N LEU A 225 -7.55 -14.38 10.72
CA LEU A 225 -8.80 -13.66 11.03
C LEU A 225 -10.03 -14.55 10.82
N GLY A 226 -9.89 -15.68 10.12
CA GLY A 226 -11.00 -16.55 9.77
C GLY A 226 -11.88 -15.99 8.66
N GLN A 227 -11.35 -15.05 7.87
CA GLN A 227 -12.05 -14.41 6.76
C GLN A 227 -12.14 -15.40 5.58
N GLY A 228 -13.35 -15.85 5.29
CA GLY A 228 -13.61 -16.75 4.17
C GLY A 228 -13.52 -16.05 2.81
N PRO A 229 -13.25 -16.76 1.70
CA PRO A 229 -13.23 -16.18 0.36
C PRO A 229 -14.48 -15.38 -0.04
N ASP A 230 -15.65 -15.83 0.42
CA ASP A 230 -16.93 -15.17 0.11
C ASP A 230 -17.13 -13.87 0.90
N GLU A 231 -16.41 -13.68 2.01
CA GLU A 231 -16.43 -12.47 2.83
C GLU A 231 -15.48 -11.38 2.29
N ILE A 232 -14.52 -11.76 1.46
CA ILE A 232 -13.64 -10.82 0.76
C ILE A 232 -14.43 -10.18 -0.38
N PRO A 233 -14.52 -8.85 -0.50
CA PRO A 233 -15.18 -8.21 -1.63
C PRO A 233 -14.55 -8.60 -2.96
N GLU A 234 -15.33 -8.64 -4.05
CA GLU A 234 -14.78 -8.92 -5.39
C GLU A 234 -13.65 -7.95 -5.74
N ARG A 235 -13.85 -6.66 -5.40
CA ARG A 235 -12.88 -5.58 -5.54
C ARG A 235 -12.99 -4.61 -4.36
N THR A 236 -11.86 -4.27 -3.76
CA THR A 236 -11.72 -3.17 -2.81
C THR A 236 -10.85 -2.09 -3.44
N TRP A 237 -11.48 -1.00 -3.89
CA TRP A 237 -10.80 0.12 -4.52
C TRP A 237 -10.11 1.02 -3.47
N PRO A 238 -9.02 1.72 -3.84
CA PRO A 238 -8.41 2.70 -2.95
C PRO A 238 -9.31 3.93 -2.81
N ASP A 239 -9.51 4.37 -1.57
CA ASP A 239 -10.30 5.57 -1.28
C ASP A 239 -9.76 6.78 -2.05
N THR A 240 -10.57 7.34 -2.94
CA THR A 240 -10.22 8.51 -3.75
C THR A 240 -11.30 9.58 -3.57
N TYR A 241 -10.92 10.70 -2.97
CA TYR A 241 -11.82 11.80 -2.60
C TYR A 241 -11.12 13.14 -2.80
N THR A 242 -11.79 14.25 -2.48
CA THR A 242 -11.32 15.62 -2.76
C THR A 242 -9.97 16.03 -2.15
N SER A 243 -9.45 15.31 -1.15
CA SER A 243 -8.10 15.57 -0.61
C SER A 243 -7.04 14.58 -1.09
N SER A 244 -7.41 13.60 -1.91
CA SER A 244 -6.50 12.72 -2.63
C SER A 244 -5.75 13.49 -3.72
N LYS A 245 -4.55 12.99 -4.08
CA LYS A 245 -3.71 13.55 -5.14
C LYS A 245 -2.79 12.47 -5.72
N GLY A 246 -2.24 12.71 -6.91
CA GLY A 246 -1.26 11.84 -7.55
C GLY A 246 -1.87 10.92 -8.61
N GLY A 247 -1.26 9.75 -8.80
CA GLY A 247 -1.52 8.86 -9.93
C GLY A 247 -2.97 8.36 -10.01
N THR A 248 -3.58 8.01 -8.88
CA THR A 248 -4.98 7.51 -8.84
C THR A 248 -5.98 8.60 -9.23
N VAL A 249 -5.75 9.85 -8.80
CA VAL A 249 -6.57 10.99 -9.24
C VAL A 249 -6.38 11.27 -10.72
N GLU A 250 -5.13 11.24 -11.23
CA GLU A 250 -4.88 11.41 -12.66
C GLU A 250 -5.51 10.29 -13.50
N MET A 251 -5.52 9.06 -13.00
CA MET A 251 -6.22 7.93 -13.63
C MET A 251 -7.71 8.23 -13.75
N ALA A 252 -8.37 8.62 -12.66
CA ALA A 252 -9.78 8.98 -12.66
C ALA A 252 -10.07 10.14 -13.64
N GLN A 253 -9.26 11.20 -13.60
CA GLN A 253 -9.40 12.35 -14.50
C GLN A 253 -9.29 11.94 -15.97
N ARG A 254 -8.39 11.02 -16.33
CA ARG A 254 -8.25 10.52 -17.70
C ARG A 254 -9.41 9.61 -18.12
N LEU A 255 -9.88 8.77 -17.22
CA LEU A 255 -11.08 7.98 -17.49
C LEU A 255 -12.28 8.90 -17.72
N LEU A 256 -12.49 9.93 -16.89
CA LEU A 256 -13.52 10.94 -17.12
C LEU A 256 -13.35 11.63 -18.49
N ARG A 257 -12.13 12.02 -18.87
CA ARG A 257 -11.87 12.55 -20.23
C ARG A 257 -12.20 11.56 -21.34
N ALA A 258 -12.06 10.25 -21.10
CA ALA A 258 -12.50 9.21 -22.05
C ALA A 258 -14.03 9.13 -22.21
N TYR A 259 -14.79 9.55 -21.19
CA TYR A 259 -16.26 9.77 -21.26
C TYR A 259 -16.64 11.15 -21.83
N GLY A 260 -15.66 11.99 -22.20
CA GLY A 260 -15.88 13.29 -22.83
C GLY A 260 -16.00 14.48 -21.88
N TYR A 261 -15.67 14.31 -20.59
CA TYR A 261 -15.60 15.43 -19.65
C TYR A 261 -14.37 16.31 -19.93
N GLU A 262 -14.56 17.62 -19.94
CA GLU A 262 -13.47 18.60 -20.13
C GLU A 262 -12.89 19.02 -18.77
N LEU A 263 -11.75 18.43 -18.42
CA LEU A 263 -10.97 18.78 -17.24
C LEU A 263 -9.48 18.52 -17.46
N LYS A 264 -8.64 19.06 -16.58
CA LYS A 264 -7.20 18.75 -16.58
C LYS A 264 -6.95 17.40 -15.90
N ALA A 265 -6.08 16.59 -16.51
CA ALA A 265 -5.53 15.39 -15.89
C ALA A 265 -4.16 15.71 -15.28
N ASP A 266 -4.17 16.39 -14.13
CA ASP A 266 -2.97 16.87 -13.42
C ASP A 266 -2.72 16.16 -12.08
N GLY A 267 -3.58 15.21 -11.71
CA GLY A 267 -3.49 14.47 -10.45
C GLY A 267 -3.87 15.29 -9.22
N ALA A 268 -4.44 16.49 -9.37
CA ALA A 268 -5.00 17.27 -8.27
C ALA A 268 -6.52 17.17 -8.26
N TYR A 269 -7.11 16.74 -7.14
CA TYR A 269 -8.56 16.64 -7.03
C TYR A 269 -9.20 18.02 -6.78
N GLY A 270 -9.23 18.84 -7.84
CA GLY A 270 -9.78 20.20 -7.79
C GLY A 270 -11.29 20.27 -8.07
N PRO A 271 -11.87 21.49 -8.03
CA PRO A 271 -13.30 21.71 -8.29
C PRO A 271 -13.79 21.17 -9.63
N GLU A 272 -12.99 21.25 -10.69
CA GLU A 272 -13.33 20.69 -12.01
C GLU A 272 -13.46 19.16 -11.97
N THR A 273 -12.61 18.48 -11.19
CA THR A 273 -12.69 17.02 -11.00
C THR A 273 -13.90 16.64 -10.16
N LEU A 274 -14.20 17.40 -9.11
CA LEU A 274 -15.38 17.19 -8.27
C LEU A 274 -16.67 17.28 -9.10
N GLU A 275 -16.82 18.34 -9.89
CA GLU A 275 -18.00 18.53 -10.75
C GLU A 275 -18.15 17.41 -11.79
N ALA A 276 -17.04 17.00 -12.41
CA ALA A 276 -17.03 15.90 -13.37
C ALA A 276 -17.44 14.56 -12.74
N VAL A 277 -16.93 14.25 -11.54
CA VAL A 277 -17.29 13.02 -10.81
C VAL A 277 -18.75 13.03 -10.39
N HIS A 278 -19.25 14.13 -9.83
CA HIS A 278 -20.68 14.24 -9.49
C HIS A 278 -21.58 14.11 -10.71
N THR A 279 -21.19 14.72 -11.83
CA THR A 279 -21.95 14.60 -13.07
C THR A 279 -21.93 13.16 -13.58
N PHE A 280 -20.77 12.52 -13.59
CA PHE A 280 -20.62 11.11 -13.95
C PHE A 280 -21.47 10.20 -13.08
N GLN A 281 -21.43 10.34 -11.76
CA GLN A 281 -22.24 9.58 -10.80
C GLN A 281 -23.73 9.74 -11.11
N ARG A 282 -24.21 10.97 -11.30
CA ARG A 282 -25.62 11.23 -11.68
C ARG A 282 -25.98 10.59 -13.02
N THR A 283 -25.11 10.69 -14.02
CA THR A 283 -25.32 10.09 -15.35
C THR A 283 -25.42 8.56 -15.29
N MET A 284 -24.64 7.93 -14.40
CA MET A 284 -24.65 6.49 -14.18
C MET A 284 -25.73 6.02 -13.19
N GLY A 285 -26.54 6.93 -12.64
CA GLY A 285 -27.56 6.62 -11.64
C GLY A 285 -27.01 6.23 -10.27
N LEU A 286 -25.77 6.64 -9.96
CA LEU A 286 -25.09 6.40 -8.70
C LEU A 286 -25.31 7.56 -7.71
N PRO A 287 -25.31 7.31 -6.39
CA PRO A 287 -25.31 8.37 -5.39
C PRO A 287 -24.08 9.27 -5.56
N ALA A 288 -24.29 10.59 -5.59
CA ALA A 288 -23.20 11.56 -5.61
C ALA A 288 -22.75 11.87 -4.17
N ALA A 289 -21.57 11.39 -3.77
CA ALA A 289 -21.02 11.65 -2.45
C ALA A 289 -20.64 13.13 -2.30
N GLU A 290 -21.05 13.79 -1.22
CA GLU A 290 -20.81 15.22 -0.99
C GLU A 290 -19.32 15.58 -0.99
N ASP A 291 -18.49 14.71 -0.43
CA ASP A 291 -17.04 14.85 -0.37
C ASP A 291 -16.30 14.49 -1.67
N GLY A 292 -17.06 14.16 -2.72
CA GLY A 292 -16.57 13.78 -4.04
C GLY A 292 -15.93 12.41 -4.08
N THR A 293 -16.24 11.51 -3.15
CA THR A 293 -15.67 10.16 -3.15
C THR A 293 -16.00 9.40 -4.43
N LEU A 294 -14.98 8.83 -5.08
CA LEU A 294 -15.13 7.72 -6.03
C LEU A 294 -15.19 6.44 -5.20
N ASP A 295 -16.39 6.04 -4.83
CA ASP A 295 -16.63 4.79 -4.13
C ASP A 295 -16.44 3.59 -5.08
N ASN A 296 -16.58 2.37 -4.53
CA ASN A 296 -16.47 1.15 -5.34
C ASN A 296 -17.39 1.22 -6.57
N ALA A 297 -18.67 1.56 -6.41
CA ALA A 297 -19.61 1.59 -7.52
C ALA A 297 -19.22 2.61 -8.60
N THR A 298 -18.67 3.76 -8.20
CA THR A 298 -18.16 4.78 -9.13
C THR A 298 -16.96 4.25 -9.91
N TRP A 299 -16.00 3.61 -9.25
CA TRP A 299 -14.85 3.00 -9.92
C TRP A 299 -15.26 1.88 -10.88
N GLU A 300 -16.14 0.98 -10.45
CA GLU A 300 -16.68 -0.09 -11.32
C GLU A 300 -17.25 0.49 -12.62
N ALA A 301 -18.07 1.54 -12.52
CA ALA A 301 -18.72 2.18 -13.66
C ALA A 301 -17.75 3.00 -14.53
N LEU A 302 -16.70 3.57 -13.93
CA LEU A 302 -15.74 4.47 -14.60
C LEU A 302 -14.71 3.71 -15.45
N THR A 303 -14.47 2.44 -15.14
CA THR A 303 -13.46 1.64 -15.84
C THR A 303 -14.00 1.12 -17.17
N VAL A 304 -13.11 1.00 -18.16
CA VAL A 304 -13.45 0.52 -19.51
C VAL A 304 -12.46 -0.56 -19.95
N PRO A 305 -12.89 -1.62 -20.65
CA PRO A 305 -11.95 -2.62 -21.16
C PRO A 305 -10.93 -2.02 -22.12
N VAL A 306 -9.64 -2.25 -21.88
CA VAL A 306 -8.56 -1.76 -22.75
C VAL A 306 -7.57 -2.88 -23.06
N SER A 307 -7.20 -3.03 -24.34
CA SER A 307 -6.26 -4.06 -24.77
C SER A 307 -5.46 -3.63 -26.00
N THR A 308 -4.61 -4.53 -26.52
CA THR A 308 -3.75 -4.27 -27.67
C THR A 308 -4.52 -3.70 -28.85
N GLY A 309 -4.02 -2.59 -29.42
CA GLY A 309 -4.63 -1.88 -30.54
C GLY A 309 -5.49 -0.68 -30.13
N HIS A 310 -5.91 -0.58 -28.87
CA HIS A 310 -6.59 0.62 -28.37
C HIS A 310 -5.64 1.82 -28.22
N SER A 311 -6.22 3.02 -28.24
CA SER A 311 -5.51 4.29 -28.03
C SER A 311 -6.39 5.33 -27.35
N GLY A 312 -5.80 6.38 -26.78
CA GLY A 312 -6.51 7.53 -26.19
C GLY A 312 -6.38 7.64 -24.68
N GLU A 313 -7.32 8.35 -24.05
CA GLU A 313 -7.23 8.73 -22.63
C GLU A 313 -7.24 7.53 -21.68
N ALA A 314 -8.06 6.51 -21.93
CA ALA A 314 -8.05 5.29 -21.12
C ALA A 314 -6.69 4.57 -21.19
N VAL A 315 -6.04 4.54 -22.35
CA VAL A 315 -4.67 3.98 -22.48
C VAL A 315 -3.66 4.84 -21.72
N LEU A 316 -3.78 6.17 -21.78
CA LEU A 316 -2.92 7.07 -21.02
C LEU A 316 -3.08 6.87 -19.51
N ALA A 317 -4.31 6.65 -19.02
CA ALA A 317 -4.60 6.38 -17.61
C ALA A 317 -3.82 5.15 -17.11
N VAL A 318 -3.85 4.05 -17.87
CA VAL A 318 -3.08 2.84 -17.55
C VAL A 318 -1.58 3.10 -17.61
N GLN A 319 -1.10 3.61 -18.74
CA GLN A 319 0.34 3.74 -18.98
C GLN A 319 1.02 4.64 -17.95
N GLN A 320 0.34 5.66 -17.46
CA GLN A 320 0.89 6.53 -16.43
C GLN A 320 1.08 5.86 -15.09
N MET A 321 0.16 4.99 -14.69
CA MET A 321 0.36 4.16 -13.50
C MET A 321 1.50 3.18 -13.70
N LEU A 322 1.60 2.55 -14.88
CA LEU A 322 2.70 1.64 -15.19
C LEU A 322 4.07 2.34 -15.28
N VAL A 323 4.11 3.60 -15.69
CA VAL A 323 5.33 4.43 -15.66
C VAL A 323 5.76 4.75 -14.23
N ARG A 324 4.78 4.96 -13.33
CA ARG A 324 5.02 5.29 -11.91
C ARG A 324 5.39 4.07 -11.08
N LYS A 325 4.57 3.03 -11.15
CA LYS A 325 4.67 1.83 -10.31
C LYS A 325 5.61 0.77 -10.88
N LEU A 326 5.75 0.70 -12.21
CA LEU A 326 6.57 -0.29 -12.91
C LEU A 326 7.62 0.36 -13.81
N HIS A 327 8.22 -0.43 -14.71
CA HIS A 327 9.32 -0.01 -15.56
C HIS A 327 8.88 0.43 -16.96
N LEU A 328 7.62 0.86 -17.15
CA LEU A 328 7.20 1.37 -18.45
C LEU A 328 7.89 2.72 -18.73
N ALA A 329 8.61 2.81 -19.85
CA ALA A 329 9.49 3.96 -20.11
C ALA A 329 8.74 5.29 -20.28
N LYS A 330 7.57 5.29 -20.92
CA LYS A 330 6.73 6.48 -21.12
C LYS A 330 5.31 6.10 -21.54
N ALA A 331 4.36 6.99 -21.23
CA ALA A 331 3.03 6.96 -21.82
C ALA A 331 3.08 7.46 -23.28
N THR A 332 2.44 6.72 -24.18
CA THR A 332 2.36 7.03 -25.62
C THR A 332 0.94 7.20 -26.12
N GLY A 333 -0.05 6.83 -25.29
CA GLY A 333 -1.46 6.79 -25.67
C GLY A 333 -1.82 5.67 -26.64
N LYS A 334 -0.89 4.75 -26.95
CA LYS A 334 -1.12 3.56 -27.77
C LYS A 334 -0.85 2.29 -26.98
N TYR A 335 -1.82 1.37 -26.95
CA TYR A 335 -1.68 0.11 -26.23
C TYR A 335 -0.94 -0.89 -27.11
N ASN A 336 0.37 -1.00 -26.90
CA ASN A 336 1.30 -1.80 -27.71
C ASN A 336 1.97 -2.91 -26.88
N GLY A 337 2.92 -3.63 -27.47
CA GLY A 337 3.65 -4.71 -26.81
C GLY A 337 4.25 -4.32 -25.44
N PRO A 338 4.98 -3.19 -25.34
CA PRO A 338 5.45 -2.69 -24.04
C PRO A 338 4.36 -2.48 -22.99
N THR A 339 3.19 -1.91 -23.36
CA THR A 339 2.06 -1.76 -22.44
C THR A 339 1.46 -3.10 -22.05
N THR A 340 1.29 -4.00 -23.03
CA THR A 340 0.75 -5.36 -22.80
C THR A 340 1.62 -6.11 -21.79
N LYS A 341 2.95 -6.04 -21.95
CA LYS A 341 3.90 -6.66 -21.02
C LYS A 341 3.83 -6.03 -19.62
N ALA A 342 3.81 -4.71 -19.52
CA ALA A 342 3.75 -4.03 -18.22
C ALA A 342 2.40 -4.28 -17.49
N VAL A 343 1.30 -4.43 -18.22
CA VAL A 343 0.01 -4.84 -17.62
C VAL A 343 0.06 -6.28 -17.14
N ALA A 344 0.65 -7.20 -17.91
CA ALA A 344 0.86 -8.58 -17.48
C ALA A 344 1.73 -8.64 -16.20
N GLU A 345 2.79 -7.84 -16.10
CA GLU A 345 3.59 -7.71 -14.87
C GLU A 345 2.75 -7.19 -13.68
N MET A 346 1.87 -6.20 -13.90
CA MET A 346 0.95 -5.72 -12.85
C MET A 346 -0.04 -6.80 -12.40
N GLN A 347 -0.55 -7.60 -13.33
CA GLN A 347 -1.43 -8.73 -13.01
C GLN A 347 -0.71 -9.76 -12.15
N GLU A 348 0.52 -10.14 -12.51
CA GLU A 348 1.34 -11.07 -11.73
C GLU A 348 1.62 -10.56 -10.31
N LEU A 349 1.84 -9.24 -10.13
CA LEU A 349 2.01 -8.63 -8.80
C LEU A 349 0.81 -8.84 -7.88
N HIS A 350 -0.38 -8.94 -8.46
CA HIS A 350 -1.65 -9.12 -7.78
C HIS A 350 -2.17 -10.56 -7.93
N GLY A 351 -1.33 -11.54 -8.27
CA GLY A 351 -1.76 -12.93 -8.40
C GLY A 351 -2.86 -13.17 -9.44
N LEU A 352 -3.04 -12.24 -10.37
CA LEU A 352 -4.01 -12.31 -11.45
C LEU A 352 -3.42 -13.05 -12.66
N PRO A 353 -4.26 -13.67 -13.52
CA PRO A 353 -3.80 -14.19 -14.80
C PRO A 353 -3.16 -13.09 -15.67
N ALA A 354 -1.94 -13.34 -16.14
CA ALA A 354 -1.14 -12.43 -16.95
C ALA A 354 -1.64 -12.30 -18.41
N THR A 355 -2.88 -11.84 -18.59
CA THR A 355 -3.52 -11.70 -19.90
C THR A 355 -2.97 -10.52 -20.72
N GLY A 356 -2.38 -9.52 -20.06
CA GLY A 356 -1.94 -8.27 -20.67
C GLY A 356 -3.08 -7.37 -21.14
N ALA A 357 -4.33 -7.68 -20.76
CA ALA A 357 -5.52 -6.86 -21.02
C ALA A 357 -6.04 -6.23 -19.73
N MET A 358 -6.65 -5.06 -19.84
CA MET A 358 -7.25 -4.33 -18.72
C MET A 358 -8.74 -4.68 -18.61
N ASP A 359 -9.07 -5.66 -17.79
CA ASP A 359 -10.41 -5.86 -17.25
C ASP A 359 -10.59 -5.07 -15.94
N VAL A 360 -11.78 -5.13 -15.34
CA VAL A 360 -12.12 -4.34 -14.15
C VAL A 360 -11.24 -4.73 -12.94
N ALA A 361 -10.91 -6.01 -12.79
CA ALA A 361 -9.99 -6.48 -11.75
C ALA A 361 -8.58 -5.90 -11.96
N THR A 362 -8.08 -5.89 -13.20
CA THR A 362 -6.78 -5.32 -13.55
C THR A 362 -6.75 -3.80 -13.35
N TRP A 363 -7.86 -3.11 -13.60
CA TRP A 363 -8.00 -1.69 -13.26
C TRP A 363 -7.91 -1.46 -11.76
N CYS A 364 -8.62 -2.26 -10.96
CA CYS A 364 -8.58 -2.19 -9.50
C CYS A 364 -7.15 -2.36 -8.98
N ALA A 365 -6.48 -3.45 -9.38
CA ALA A 365 -5.08 -3.70 -9.05
C ALA A 365 -4.16 -2.54 -9.47
N THR A 366 -4.31 -2.03 -10.69
CA THR A 366 -3.48 -0.93 -11.21
C THR A 366 -3.69 0.37 -10.41
N ALA A 367 -4.90 0.65 -9.95
CA ALA A 367 -5.21 1.79 -9.09
C ALA A 367 -4.58 1.64 -7.69
N GLY A 368 -4.16 0.44 -7.29
CA GLY A 368 -3.69 0.12 -5.93
C GLY A 368 -4.77 -0.55 -5.07
N GLY A 369 -5.86 -1.00 -5.68
CA GLY A 369 -6.91 -1.78 -5.04
C GLY A 369 -6.53 -3.25 -4.86
N ILE A 370 -7.45 -3.98 -4.24
CA ILE A 370 -7.29 -5.38 -3.87
C ILE A 370 -8.42 -6.17 -4.52
N VAL A 371 -8.10 -7.33 -5.09
CA VAL A 371 -9.06 -8.19 -5.82
C VAL A 371 -9.19 -9.54 -5.12
N ARG A 372 -10.40 -10.11 -5.08
CA ARG A 372 -10.66 -11.40 -4.39
C ARG A 372 -9.78 -12.52 -4.91
N GLU A 373 -9.47 -12.52 -6.20
CA GLU A 373 -8.65 -13.52 -6.88
C GLU A 373 -7.25 -13.68 -6.25
N GLU A 374 -6.71 -12.61 -5.63
CA GLU A 374 -5.46 -12.65 -4.85
C GLU A 374 -5.51 -13.68 -3.71
N PHE A 375 -6.71 -13.98 -3.22
CA PHE A 375 -6.93 -14.86 -2.08
C PHE A 375 -7.20 -16.31 -2.47
N MET A 376 -7.46 -16.56 -3.75
CA MET A 376 -7.84 -17.88 -4.28
C MET A 376 -6.66 -18.68 -4.81
N THR A 377 -5.56 -18.00 -5.12
CA THR A 377 -4.35 -18.61 -5.70
C THR A 377 -3.33 -18.89 -4.58
N ALA A 378 -2.83 -20.13 -4.51
CA ALA A 378 -1.87 -20.57 -3.50
C ALA A 378 -0.46 -20.06 -3.80
#